data_AF-A0A4V1FYV1-F1
#
_entry.id   AF-A0A4V1FYV1-F1
#
_cell.length_a   1.000
_cell.length_b   1.000
_cell.length_c   1.000
_cell.angle_alpha   90.00
_cell.angle_beta   90.00
_cell.angle_gamma   90.00
#
_symmetry.space_group_name_H-M   'P 1'
#
loop_
_entity.id
_entity.type
_entity.pdbx_description
1 polymer ?
#
loop_
_entity_poly.entity_id
_entity_poly.type
_entity_poly.pdbx_seq_one_letter_code
_entity_poly.pdbx_strand_id
1 'polypeptide(L)'
;MAHVPISITVAETEVRRTVRAVAGDRTKLLMMAVVALFMLGPVTAIGLVLLPELGEQAAAGTLSTEVETTVTEIVSGGVAVLWLFLLLMSVMRAVTAVADIDKTAFLLLSTPVRNTVVGVVAAEIALFAAWLVPPAVIFGAAFASGAGTILPVIAAPLLVGLVLLTVVPVGFVIGVLVRHLITVYEPVARYRTLLFAAFWIVYFGAVATGGFNTVMGTLFTRLQASPLGWPGHVLLLGIPGVDPSMPLIGGAIVGSALVAGVAVAIGVPTARRHWFADPARTGDEEVSEETSSDRLNGFLSGTLSRPVRTVAVTAIRRTKRSPIRLAYVGYPLLGTLGFIQQIIEAGTVPSFMAVLFSLYVVWAAGVLFTLNPLGDLGTGLPAVVTSTLTGRQAIRGRIVAAALVSVPFALLVPAVLGIVSPLSLERTAALVAGTAVGAVVTPALASGIGSAFPRFGSVNVTNNREAVMPSKTAFVVYTLAIVLPTVAALVLYLEAPEAIAGLIASVAAWSPAPDLSISAHGITVGAWIVLIGGLIAPLVSYRYAVERFDWYALE
;
A
#
# COMPACT_ATOMS: atom_id res chain seq x y z
N MET A 1 11.55 -30.81 33.44
CA MET A 1 11.24 -29.99 32.25
C MET A 1 9.75 -29.67 32.30
N ALA A 2 9.39 -28.44 32.66
CA ALA A 2 7.99 -28.04 32.70
C ALA A 2 7.43 -28.02 31.28
N HIS A 3 6.32 -28.72 31.02
CA HIS A 3 5.66 -28.72 29.73
C HIS A 3 5.23 -27.28 29.39
N VAL A 4 5.84 -26.69 28.36
CA VAL A 4 5.40 -25.40 27.83
C VAL A 4 3.94 -25.56 27.37
N PRO A 5 3.02 -24.68 27.81
CA PRO A 5 1.63 -24.71 27.36
C PRO A 5 1.55 -24.71 25.83
N ILE A 6 0.74 -25.59 25.24
CA ILE A 6 0.65 -25.76 23.78
C ILE A 6 0.30 -24.44 23.08
N SER A 7 -0.49 -23.57 23.71
CA SER A 7 -0.81 -22.23 23.20
C SER A 7 0.43 -21.33 23.01
N ILE A 8 1.45 -21.45 23.86
CA ILE A 8 2.71 -20.71 23.72
C ILE A 8 3.50 -21.22 22.50
N THR A 9 3.54 -22.55 22.31
CA THR A 9 4.17 -23.13 21.12
C THR A 9 3.51 -22.65 19.82
N VAL A 10 2.17 -22.56 19.81
CA VAL A 10 1.43 -21.98 18.68
C VAL A 10 1.83 -20.51 18.49
N ALA A 11 1.86 -19.72 19.57
CA ALA A 11 2.21 -18.31 19.50
C ALA A 11 3.63 -18.10 18.92
N GLU A 12 4.62 -18.81 19.45
CA GLU A 12 6.01 -18.74 18.97
C GLU A 12 6.12 -19.13 17.50
N THR A 13 5.38 -20.16 17.08
CA THR A 13 5.39 -20.63 15.69
C THR A 13 4.85 -19.57 14.75
N GLU A 14 3.72 -18.95 15.08
CA GLU A 14 3.12 -17.90 14.24
C GLU A 14 3.97 -16.61 14.22
N VAL A 15 4.56 -16.22 15.34
CA VAL A 15 5.51 -15.08 15.39
C VAL A 15 6.72 -15.37 14.50
N ARG A 16 7.38 -16.52 14.67
CA ARG A 16 8.55 -16.90 13.86
C ARG A 16 8.22 -16.96 12.38
N ARG A 17 7.04 -17.48 12.04
CA ARG A 17 6.57 -17.57 10.67
C ARG A 17 6.36 -16.20 10.05
N THR A 18 5.70 -15.28 10.77
CA THR A 18 5.50 -13.90 10.32
C THR A 18 6.84 -13.17 10.16
N VAL A 19 7.72 -13.28 11.14
CA VAL A 19 9.07 -12.66 11.09
C VAL A 19 9.88 -13.21 9.92
N ARG A 20 9.90 -14.53 9.69
CA ARG A 20 10.60 -15.14 8.54
C ARG A 20 9.99 -14.73 7.20
N ALA A 21 8.66 -14.63 7.11
CA ALA A 21 7.98 -14.19 5.90
C ALA A 21 8.28 -12.72 5.53
N VAL A 22 8.53 -11.88 6.53
CA VAL A 22 8.96 -10.49 6.34
C VAL A 22 10.47 -10.43 6.05
N ALA A 23 11.30 -11.07 6.88
CA ALA A 23 12.75 -11.05 6.77
C ALA A 23 13.27 -11.72 5.49
N GLY A 24 12.55 -12.73 4.98
CA GLY A 24 12.87 -13.40 3.72
C GLY A 24 12.63 -12.54 2.47
N ASP A 25 11.88 -11.44 2.57
CA ASP A 25 11.60 -10.55 1.45
C ASP A 25 12.31 -9.20 1.62
N ARG A 26 13.48 -9.07 0.98
CA ARG A 26 14.29 -7.83 1.00
C ARG A 26 13.49 -6.58 0.60
N THR A 27 12.52 -6.72 -0.30
CA THR A 27 11.67 -5.58 -0.71
C THR A 27 10.73 -5.17 0.41
N LYS A 28 10.13 -6.12 1.14
CA LYS A 28 9.29 -5.81 2.30
C LYS A 28 10.10 -5.13 3.40
N LEU A 29 11.32 -5.63 3.67
CA LEU A 29 12.22 -5.01 4.64
C LEU A 29 12.60 -3.58 4.25
N LEU A 30 12.99 -3.36 3.00
CA LEU A 30 13.31 -2.02 2.50
C LEU A 30 12.07 -1.09 2.58
N MET A 31 10.90 -1.58 2.18
CA MET A 31 9.65 -0.82 2.28
C MET A 31 9.30 -0.46 3.73
N MET A 32 9.45 -1.41 4.66
CA MET A 32 9.26 -1.15 6.08
C MET A 32 10.28 -0.13 6.61
N ALA A 33 11.54 -0.22 6.21
CA ALA A 33 12.57 0.74 6.61
C ALA A 33 12.26 2.14 6.07
N VAL A 34 11.83 2.26 4.81
CA VAL A 34 11.39 3.52 4.21
C VAL A 34 10.17 4.08 4.95
N VAL A 35 9.15 3.27 5.20
CA VAL A 35 7.96 3.70 5.95
C VAL A 35 8.34 4.12 7.37
N ALA A 36 9.18 3.36 8.07
CA ALA A 36 9.66 3.74 9.39
C ALA A 36 10.44 5.06 9.35
N LEU A 37 11.34 5.25 8.38
CA LEU A 37 12.14 6.46 8.26
C LEU A 37 11.29 7.68 7.94
N PHE A 38 10.37 7.60 6.98
CA PHE A 38 9.61 8.77 6.51
C PHE A 38 8.33 9.04 7.32
N MET A 39 7.69 8.01 7.90
CA MET A 39 6.49 8.20 8.72
C MET A 39 6.82 8.30 10.21
N LEU A 40 7.66 7.40 10.73
CA LEU A 40 8.00 7.42 12.16
C LEU A 40 9.17 8.38 12.44
N GLY A 41 10.14 8.51 11.53
CA GLY A 41 11.31 9.37 11.72
C GLY A 41 10.98 10.80 12.14
N PRO A 42 10.16 11.56 11.38
CA PRO A 42 9.76 12.91 11.76
C PRO A 42 9.04 12.98 13.11
N VAL A 43 8.11 12.06 13.37
CA VAL A 43 7.37 11.99 14.64
C VAL A 43 8.31 11.71 15.80
N THR A 44 9.27 10.79 15.61
CA THR A 44 10.27 10.47 16.63
C THR A 44 11.21 11.65 16.88
N ALA A 45 11.68 12.33 15.84
CA ALA A 45 12.56 13.49 15.97
C ALA A 45 11.86 14.64 16.71
N ILE A 46 10.62 14.97 16.30
CA ILE A 46 9.80 15.99 16.97
C ILE A 46 9.54 15.59 18.43
N GLY A 47 9.15 14.35 18.69
CA GLY A 47 8.88 13.85 20.04
C GLY A 47 10.12 13.90 20.94
N LEU A 48 11.30 13.55 20.43
CA LEU A 48 12.55 13.59 21.19
C LEU A 48 13.01 15.01 21.54
N VAL A 49 12.60 16.02 20.78
CA VAL A 49 12.88 17.44 21.08
C VAL A 49 11.84 18.01 22.04
N LEU A 50 10.55 17.77 21.80
CA LEU A 50 9.47 18.40 22.56
C LEU A 50 9.18 17.73 23.91
N LEU A 51 9.28 16.40 24.01
CA LEU A 51 8.89 15.68 25.23
C LEU A 51 9.76 16.00 26.46
N PRO A 52 11.09 16.20 26.34
CA PRO A 52 11.90 16.68 27.46
C PRO A 52 11.42 18.04 27.98
N GLU A 53 11.18 19.02 27.09
CA GLU A 53 10.69 20.35 27.47
C GLU A 53 9.34 20.28 28.20
N LEU A 54 8.42 19.44 27.71
CA LEU A 54 7.13 19.19 28.37
C LEU A 54 7.31 18.51 29.75
N GLY A 55 8.31 17.63 29.88
CA GLY A 55 8.68 17.02 31.14
C GLY A 55 9.19 18.04 32.17
N GLU A 56 10.07 18.95 31.75
CA GLU A 56 10.59 20.03 32.60
C GLU A 56 9.46 20.96 33.09
N GLN A 57 8.53 21.32 32.20
CA GLN A 57 7.36 22.14 32.54
C GLN A 57 6.46 21.44 33.58
N ALA A 58 6.23 20.14 33.43
CA ALA A 58 5.48 19.35 34.39
C ALA A 58 6.18 19.26 35.75
N ALA A 59 7.50 19.03 35.75
CA ALA A 59 8.31 18.98 36.97
C ALA A 59 8.39 20.32 37.71
N ALA A 60 8.36 21.43 36.98
CA ALA A 60 8.36 22.77 37.55
C ALA A 60 7.07 23.12 38.34
N GLY A 61 6.04 22.27 38.30
CA GLY A 61 4.81 22.46 39.07
C GLY A 61 4.00 23.68 38.64
N THR A 62 4.20 24.15 37.40
CA THR A 62 3.58 25.36 36.85
C THR A 62 2.21 25.12 36.24
N LEU A 63 1.69 23.89 36.34
CA LEU A 63 0.40 23.50 35.77
C LEU A 63 -0.72 24.14 36.61
N SER A 64 -1.48 25.06 36.00
CA SER A 64 -2.76 25.47 36.58
C SER A 64 -3.76 24.31 36.54
N THR A 65 -4.81 24.38 37.35
CA THR A 65 -5.91 23.40 37.35
C THR A 65 -6.60 23.28 35.98
N GLU A 66 -6.62 24.35 35.18
CA GLU A 66 -7.12 24.33 33.80
C GLU A 66 -6.21 23.52 32.86
N VAL A 67 -4.89 23.59 33.06
CA VAL A 67 -3.93 22.81 32.26
C VAL A 67 -3.98 21.33 32.65
N GLU A 68 -4.10 21.02 33.94
CA GLU A 68 -4.21 19.64 34.43
C GLU A 68 -5.44 18.91 33.86
N THR A 69 -6.59 19.58 33.87
CA THR A 69 -7.84 19.05 33.30
C THR A 69 -7.69 18.82 31.80
N THR A 70 -7.10 19.78 31.08
CA THR A 70 -6.82 19.68 29.65
C THR A 70 -5.89 18.50 29.33
N VAL A 71 -4.82 18.31 30.09
CA VAL A 71 -3.88 17.17 29.92
C VAL A 71 -4.60 15.85 30.15
N THR A 72 -5.43 15.75 31.18
CA THR A 72 -6.20 14.55 31.49
C THR A 72 -7.19 14.19 30.38
N GLU A 73 -7.88 15.19 29.83
CA GLU A 73 -8.79 15.03 28.69
C GLU A 73 -8.04 14.60 27.43
N ILE A 74 -6.87 15.20 27.15
CA ILE A 74 -6.04 14.85 26.00
C ILE A 74 -5.53 13.42 26.08
N VAL A 75 -5.01 13.01 27.24
CA VAL A 75 -4.50 11.65 27.44
C VAL A 75 -5.62 10.63 27.35
N SER A 76 -6.75 10.85 28.04
CA SER A 76 -7.87 9.91 28.03
C SER A 76 -8.54 9.81 26.65
N GLY A 77 -8.81 10.95 26.00
CA GLY A 77 -9.35 11.01 24.65
C GLY A 77 -8.40 10.41 23.61
N GLY A 78 -7.11 10.71 23.72
CA GLY A 78 -6.05 10.18 22.86
C GLY A 78 -5.92 8.66 22.97
N VAL A 79 -5.96 8.11 24.18
CA VAL A 79 -5.94 6.67 24.42
C VAL A 79 -7.18 5.98 23.87
N ALA A 80 -8.36 6.57 24.03
CA ALA A 80 -9.59 6.01 23.47
C ALA A 80 -9.56 5.96 21.94
N VAL A 81 -9.06 7.03 21.30
CA VAL A 81 -8.84 7.08 19.85
C VAL A 81 -7.80 6.07 19.39
N LEU A 82 -6.68 5.97 20.12
CA LEU A 82 -5.63 4.98 19.85
C LEU A 82 -6.20 3.55 19.92
N TRP A 83 -7.04 3.28 20.92
CA TRP A 83 -7.72 1.99 21.08
C TRP A 83 -8.57 1.66 19.85
N LEU A 84 -9.39 2.59 19.38
CA LEU A 84 -10.21 2.41 18.17
C LEU A 84 -9.37 2.20 16.92
N PHE A 85 -8.31 2.97 16.75
CA PHE A 85 -7.38 2.83 15.63
C PHE A 85 -6.72 1.44 15.63
N LEU A 86 -6.20 1.02 16.78
CA LEU A 86 -5.59 -0.31 16.92
C LEU A 86 -6.62 -1.44 16.75
N LEU A 87 -7.88 -1.24 17.18
CA LEU A 87 -8.97 -2.16 16.92
C LEU A 87 -9.20 -2.33 15.43
N LEU A 88 -9.33 -1.23 14.69
CA LEU A 88 -9.48 -1.29 13.23
C LEU A 88 -8.33 -2.06 12.57
N MET A 89 -7.09 -1.77 12.97
CA MET A 89 -5.90 -2.47 12.47
C MET A 89 -5.91 -3.96 12.82
N SER A 90 -6.31 -4.32 14.05
CA SER A 90 -6.44 -5.70 14.51
C SER A 90 -7.53 -6.45 13.73
N VAL A 91 -8.70 -5.84 13.51
CA VAL A 91 -9.78 -6.40 12.69
C VAL A 91 -9.30 -6.64 11.25
N MET A 92 -8.66 -5.65 10.64
CA MET A 92 -8.14 -5.75 9.27
C MET A 92 -7.12 -6.88 9.14
N ARG A 93 -6.17 -7.00 10.09
CA ARG A 93 -5.25 -8.13 10.13
C ARG A 93 -5.98 -9.45 10.38
N ALA A 94 -6.99 -9.46 11.23
CA ALA A 94 -7.76 -10.65 11.51
C ALA A 94 -8.53 -11.16 10.29
N VAL A 95 -9.17 -10.27 9.54
CA VAL A 95 -9.87 -10.59 8.29
C VAL A 95 -8.90 -11.10 7.22
N THR A 96 -7.74 -10.44 7.06
CA THR A 96 -6.84 -10.70 5.93
C THR A 96 -5.86 -11.85 6.16
N ALA A 97 -5.36 -12.02 7.39
CA ALA A 97 -4.28 -12.95 7.69
C ALA A 97 -4.61 -13.91 8.85
N VAL A 98 -5.08 -13.40 9.99
CA VAL A 98 -5.14 -14.22 11.23
C VAL A 98 -6.23 -15.29 11.17
N ALA A 99 -7.36 -14.98 10.54
CA ALA A 99 -8.44 -15.96 10.37
C ALA A 99 -8.11 -17.01 9.27
N ASP A 100 -7.10 -16.75 8.41
CA ASP A 100 -6.54 -17.71 7.43
C ASP A 100 -5.26 -18.37 7.95
N ILE A 101 -5.41 -19.23 8.94
CA ILE A 101 -4.24 -19.91 9.47
C ILE A 101 -3.68 -20.85 8.38
N ASP A 102 -2.42 -20.68 8.02
CA ASP A 102 -1.78 -21.56 7.04
C ASP A 102 -1.70 -22.98 7.58
N LYS A 103 -1.92 -23.95 6.68
CA LYS A 103 -2.03 -25.36 7.03
C LYS A 103 -3.00 -25.58 8.20
N THR A 104 -4.16 -24.92 8.17
CA THR A 104 -5.20 -24.96 9.23
C THR A 104 -5.50 -26.39 9.68
N ALA A 105 -5.62 -27.33 8.73
CA ALA A 105 -5.90 -28.74 9.02
C ALA A 105 -4.84 -29.39 9.92
N PHE A 106 -3.55 -29.12 9.69
CA PHE A 106 -2.49 -29.68 10.53
C PHE A 106 -2.55 -29.13 11.95
N LEU A 107 -2.79 -27.82 12.09
CA LEU A 107 -2.87 -27.17 13.40
C LEU A 107 -4.09 -27.67 14.20
N LEU A 108 -5.26 -27.76 13.56
CA LEU A 108 -6.51 -28.16 14.21
C LEU A 108 -6.60 -29.66 14.52
N LEU A 109 -5.82 -30.50 13.83
CA LEU A 109 -5.65 -31.91 14.19
C LEU A 109 -4.67 -32.10 15.35
N SER A 110 -3.69 -31.19 15.48
CA SER A 110 -2.62 -31.30 16.48
C SER A 110 -2.97 -30.71 17.84
N THR A 111 -3.95 -29.79 17.93
CA THR A 111 -4.34 -29.17 19.20
C THR A 111 -5.80 -28.71 19.22
N PRO A 112 -6.45 -28.64 20.40
CA PRO A 112 -7.79 -28.08 20.52
C PRO A 112 -7.87 -26.62 20.05
N VAL A 113 -9.01 -26.24 19.44
CA VAL A 113 -9.31 -24.88 18.95
C VAL A 113 -9.01 -23.80 19.99
N ARG A 114 -9.28 -24.06 21.27
CA ARG A 114 -9.01 -23.11 22.36
C ARG A 114 -7.52 -22.74 22.43
N ASN A 115 -6.63 -23.72 22.33
CA ASN A 115 -5.19 -23.48 22.38
C ASN A 115 -4.71 -22.72 21.13
N THR A 116 -5.29 -23.04 19.97
CA THR A 116 -5.05 -22.31 18.72
C THR A 116 -5.45 -20.85 18.85
N VAL A 117 -6.68 -20.54 19.30
CA VAL A 117 -7.16 -19.16 19.44
C VAL A 117 -6.30 -18.38 20.42
N VAL A 118 -6.03 -18.93 21.61
CA VAL A 118 -5.19 -18.25 22.60
C VAL A 118 -3.78 -18.03 22.07
N GLY A 119 -3.19 -19.02 21.39
CA GLY A 119 -1.84 -18.91 20.83
C GLY A 119 -1.75 -17.89 19.70
N VAL A 120 -2.74 -17.86 18.80
CA VAL A 120 -2.80 -16.92 17.69
C VAL A 120 -3.03 -15.49 18.20
N VAL A 121 -3.94 -15.28 19.15
CA VAL A 121 -4.15 -13.97 19.79
C VAL A 121 -2.89 -13.51 20.53
N ALA A 122 -2.20 -14.40 21.24
CA ALA A 122 -0.93 -14.08 21.89
C ALA A 122 0.18 -13.72 20.89
N ALA A 123 0.26 -14.43 19.75
CA ALA A 123 1.17 -14.07 18.66
C ALA A 123 0.88 -12.67 18.13
N GLU A 124 -0.39 -12.34 17.92
CA GLU A 124 -0.79 -11.01 17.47
C GLU A 124 -0.43 -9.92 18.49
N ILE A 125 -0.68 -10.13 19.79
CA ILE A 125 -0.25 -9.20 20.85
C ILE A 125 1.27 -9.00 20.78
N ALA A 126 2.05 -10.08 20.64
CA ALA A 126 3.51 -9.98 20.55
C ALA A 126 3.97 -9.21 19.30
N LEU A 127 3.32 -9.40 18.15
CA LEU A 127 3.63 -8.69 16.92
C LEU A 127 3.29 -7.20 17.02
N PHE A 128 2.14 -6.82 17.59
CA PHE A 128 1.82 -5.42 17.86
C PHE A 128 2.76 -4.81 18.90
N ALA A 129 3.08 -5.54 19.97
CA ALA A 129 3.98 -5.08 21.02
C ALA A 129 5.39 -4.80 20.48
N ALA A 130 5.90 -5.62 19.57
CA ALA A 130 7.19 -5.42 18.92
C ALA A 130 7.30 -4.08 18.17
N TRP A 131 6.17 -3.50 17.74
CA TRP A 131 6.12 -2.20 17.07
C TRP A 131 5.77 -1.04 17.98
N LEU A 132 4.93 -1.24 19.00
CA LEU A 132 4.42 -0.16 19.84
C LEU A 132 5.23 0.05 21.12
N VAL A 133 5.81 -1.00 21.69
CA VAL A 133 6.60 -0.88 22.93
C VAL A 133 7.89 -0.08 22.71
N PRO A 134 8.70 -0.31 21.66
CA PRO A 134 9.91 0.50 21.46
C PRO A 134 9.67 2.01 21.40
N PRO A 135 8.75 2.54 20.56
CA PRO A 135 8.48 3.98 20.56
C PRO A 135 7.87 4.46 21.88
N ALA A 136 7.03 3.67 22.56
CA ALA A 136 6.50 4.04 23.88
C ALA A 136 7.61 4.19 24.94
N VAL A 137 8.61 3.30 24.94
CA VAL A 137 9.80 3.41 25.80
C VAL A 137 10.63 4.63 25.43
N ILE A 138 10.87 4.87 24.14
CA ILE A 138 11.67 6.02 23.66
C ILE A 138 11.00 7.34 24.04
N PHE A 139 9.71 7.49 23.79
CA PHE A 139 8.96 8.70 24.15
C PHE A 139 8.81 8.87 25.66
N GLY A 140 8.57 7.77 26.38
CA GLY A 140 8.58 7.78 27.84
C GLY A 140 9.94 8.21 28.41
N ALA A 141 11.04 7.73 27.84
CA ALA A 141 12.40 8.11 28.25
C ALA A 141 12.73 9.58 27.93
N ALA A 142 12.28 10.08 26.78
CA ALA A 142 12.44 11.48 26.43
C ALA A 142 11.69 12.38 27.42
N PHE A 143 10.42 12.10 27.70
CA PHE A 143 9.66 12.84 28.71
C PHE A 143 10.27 12.73 30.12
N ALA A 144 10.68 11.52 30.51
CA ALA A 144 11.33 11.24 31.79
C ALA A 144 12.62 12.07 32.00
N SER A 145 13.37 12.31 30.92
CA SER A 145 14.63 13.05 30.97
C SER A 145 14.44 14.50 31.42
N GLY A 146 13.37 15.15 30.97
CA GLY A 146 12.99 16.49 31.44
C GLY A 146 12.21 16.49 32.75
N ALA A 147 11.36 15.48 32.97
CA ALA A 147 10.52 15.37 34.17
C ALA A 147 11.29 14.97 35.45
N GLY A 148 12.54 14.51 35.32
CA GLY A 148 13.36 14.07 36.45
C GLY A 148 12.84 12.80 37.15
N THR A 149 12.01 12.00 36.48
CA THR A 149 11.40 10.78 37.02
C THR A 149 11.44 9.63 36.03
N ILE A 150 11.64 8.39 36.49
CA ILE A 150 11.66 7.20 35.63
C ILE A 150 10.25 6.64 35.33
N LEU A 151 9.23 7.16 35.99
CA LEU A 151 7.88 6.62 35.95
C LEU A 151 7.25 6.59 34.53
N PRO A 152 7.41 7.61 33.66
CA PRO A 152 6.97 7.56 32.26
C PRO A 152 7.49 6.36 31.46
N VAL A 153 8.74 5.93 31.73
CA VAL A 153 9.39 4.81 31.03
C VAL A 153 8.68 3.49 31.31
N ILE A 154 8.04 3.38 32.48
CA ILE A 154 7.29 2.20 32.91
C ILE A 154 5.81 2.34 32.55
N ALA A 155 5.23 3.52 32.78
CA ALA A 155 3.82 3.81 32.55
C ALA A 155 3.42 3.66 31.08
N ALA A 156 4.25 4.14 30.14
CA ALA A 156 3.92 4.09 28.71
C ALA A 156 3.85 2.64 28.16
N PRO A 157 4.82 1.74 28.42
CA PRO A 157 4.69 0.33 28.04
C PRO A 157 3.53 -0.40 28.73
N LEU A 158 3.23 -0.08 29.99
CA LEU A 158 2.08 -0.68 30.70
C LEU A 158 0.75 -0.28 30.05
N LEU A 159 0.60 1.00 29.68
CA LEU A 159 -0.54 1.46 28.90
C LEU A 159 -0.67 0.66 27.59
N VAL A 160 0.41 0.51 26.82
CA VAL A 160 0.41 -0.26 25.58
C VAL A 160 -0.02 -1.71 25.84
N GLY A 161 0.48 -2.33 26.90
CA GLY A 161 0.09 -3.68 27.30
C GLY A 161 -1.41 -3.82 27.59
N LEU A 162 -2.00 -2.90 28.37
CA LEU A 162 -3.43 -2.89 28.68
C LEU A 162 -4.30 -2.70 27.44
N VAL A 163 -3.91 -1.75 26.57
CA VAL A 163 -4.61 -1.50 25.31
C VAL A 163 -4.54 -2.72 24.41
N LEU A 164 -3.37 -3.35 24.23
CA LEU A 164 -3.24 -4.54 23.38
C LEU A 164 -3.99 -5.76 23.92
N LEU A 165 -4.04 -5.91 25.26
CA LEU A 165 -4.76 -7.00 25.91
C LEU A 165 -6.26 -6.96 25.62
N THR A 166 -6.83 -5.79 25.35
CA THR A 166 -8.24 -5.63 25.00
C THR A 166 -8.47 -5.58 23.50
N VAL A 167 -7.69 -4.77 22.79
CA VAL A 167 -7.84 -4.54 21.35
C VAL A 167 -7.70 -5.82 20.55
N VAL A 168 -6.65 -6.61 20.80
CA VAL A 168 -6.32 -7.74 19.93
C VAL A 168 -7.34 -8.88 20.03
N PRO A 169 -7.77 -9.32 21.24
CA PRO A 169 -8.84 -10.32 21.33
C PRO A 169 -10.17 -9.85 20.73
N VAL A 170 -10.56 -8.58 20.95
CA VAL A 170 -11.80 -8.04 20.39
C VAL A 170 -11.70 -7.96 18.86
N GLY A 171 -10.57 -7.49 18.34
CA GLY A 171 -10.30 -7.43 16.91
C GLY A 171 -10.28 -8.81 16.24
N PHE A 172 -9.76 -9.83 16.94
CA PHE A 172 -9.83 -11.22 16.49
C PHE A 172 -11.28 -11.70 16.33
N VAL A 173 -12.13 -11.51 17.35
CA VAL A 173 -13.54 -11.91 17.29
C VAL A 173 -14.26 -11.24 16.12
N ILE A 174 -14.17 -9.91 16.04
CA ILE A 174 -14.83 -9.13 14.98
C ILE A 174 -14.28 -9.54 13.61
N GLY A 175 -12.96 -9.68 13.46
CA GLY A 175 -12.35 -10.04 12.20
C GLY A 175 -12.71 -11.43 11.70
N VAL A 176 -12.78 -12.43 12.60
CA VAL A 176 -13.25 -13.78 12.23
C VAL A 176 -14.73 -13.74 11.84
N LEU A 177 -15.59 -13.00 12.56
CA LEU A 177 -17.00 -12.85 12.20
C LEU A 177 -17.18 -12.21 10.82
N VAL A 178 -16.48 -11.10 10.56
CA VAL A 178 -16.51 -10.40 9.28
C VAL A 178 -16.03 -11.33 8.17
N ARG A 179 -14.90 -12.03 8.38
CA ARG A 179 -14.38 -12.97 7.39
C ARG A 179 -15.37 -14.10 7.11
N HIS A 180 -15.94 -14.69 8.16
CA HIS A 180 -16.96 -15.73 8.01
C HIS A 180 -18.15 -15.25 7.18
N LEU A 181 -18.60 -14.02 7.42
CA LEU A 181 -19.71 -13.44 6.67
C LEU A 181 -19.39 -13.28 5.18
N ILE A 182 -18.19 -12.82 4.83
CA ILE A 182 -17.82 -12.55 3.42
C ILE A 182 -17.32 -13.77 2.66
N THR A 183 -16.87 -14.84 3.34
CA THR A 183 -16.32 -16.05 2.68
C THR A 183 -17.19 -17.28 2.80
N VAL A 184 -17.97 -17.41 3.87
CA VAL A 184 -18.74 -18.64 4.20
C VAL A 184 -20.25 -18.41 4.08
N TYR A 185 -20.76 -17.29 4.59
CA TYR A 185 -22.21 -17.04 4.58
C TYR A 185 -22.69 -16.62 3.19
N GLU A 186 -23.30 -17.55 2.45
CA GLU A 186 -23.65 -17.39 1.04
C GLU A 186 -24.41 -16.10 0.68
N PRO A 187 -25.45 -15.67 1.45
CA PRO A 187 -26.19 -14.45 1.11
C PRO A 187 -25.31 -13.19 1.07
N VAL A 188 -24.27 -13.13 1.91
CA VAL A 188 -23.34 -11.99 1.95
C VAL A 188 -22.15 -12.22 1.02
N ALA A 189 -21.62 -13.45 0.97
CA ALA A 189 -20.50 -13.79 0.11
C ALA A 189 -20.80 -13.54 -1.38
N ARG A 190 -22.06 -13.72 -1.81
CA ARG A 190 -22.53 -13.37 -3.16
C ARG A 190 -22.29 -11.89 -3.50
N TYR A 191 -22.44 -11.01 -2.52
CA TYR A 191 -22.24 -9.56 -2.67
C TYR A 191 -20.85 -9.09 -2.23
N ARG A 192 -19.89 -9.98 -1.97
CA ARG A 192 -18.56 -9.59 -1.45
C ARG A 192 -17.88 -8.49 -2.29
N THR A 193 -18.03 -8.55 -3.61
CA THR A 193 -17.44 -7.55 -4.52
C THR A 193 -18.14 -6.20 -4.39
N LEU A 194 -19.47 -6.21 -4.25
CA LEU A 194 -20.27 -5.00 -4.03
C LEU A 194 -20.01 -4.40 -2.65
N LEU A 195 -19.89 -5.22 -1.61
CA LEU A 195 -19.53 -4.78 -0.27
C LEU A 195 -18.12 -4.21 -0.21
N PHE A 196 -17.18 -4.84 -0.92
CA PHE A 196 -15.83 -4.32 -1.05
C PHE A 196 -15.81 -2.98 -1.79
N ALA A 197 -16.55 -2.85 -2.90
CA ALA A 197 -16.69 -1.59 -3.60
C ALA A 197 -17.37 -0.51 -2.73
N ALA A 198 -18.45 -0.84 -2.04
CA ALA A 198 -19.17 0.06 -1.15
C ALA A 198 -18.28 0.52 0.02
N PHE A 199 -17.51 -0.38 0.62
CA PHE A 199 -16.53 -0.05 1.65
C PHE A 199 -15.52 0.99 1.15
N TRP A 200 -14.96 0.79 -0.05
CA TRP A 200 -14.03 1.76 -0.63
C TRP A 200 -14.69 3.09 -0.98
N ILE A 201 -15.93 3.09 -1.47
CA ILE A 201 -16.68 4.33 -1.72
C ILE A 201 -16.88 5.10 -0.43
N VAL A 202 -17.30 4.44 0.66
CA VAL A 202 -17.49 5.08 1.96
C VAL A 202 -16.15 5.57 2.52
N TYR A 203 -15.11 4.73 2.47
CA TYR A 203 -13.78 5.07 2.96
C TYR A 203 -13.21 6.28 2.22
N PHE A 204 -13.16 6.25 0.88
CA PHE A 204 -12.64 7.36 0.10
C PHE A 204 -13.55 8.58 0.12
N GLY A 205 -14.87 8.40 0.25
CA GLY A 205 -15.81 9.48 0.49
C GLY A 205 -15.49 10.21 1.80
N ALA A 206 -15.27 9.47 2.90
CA ALA A 206 -14.91 10.04 4.19
C ALA A 206 -13.53 10.72 4.19
N VAL A 207 -12.56 10.22 3.42
CA VAL A 207 -11.28 10.93 3.20
C VAL A 207 -11.55 12.23 2.42
N ALA A 208 -12.24 12.14 1.29
CA ALA A 208 -12.48 13.23 0.37
C ALA A 208 -13.21 14.42 1.01
N THR A 209 -14.18 14.15 1.89
CA THR A 209 -14.98 15.19 2.57
C THR A 209 -14.36 15.64 3.90
N GLY A 210 -13.18 15.14 4.29
CA GLY A 210 -12.62 15.36 5.61
C GLY A 210 -13.46 14.74 6.74
N GLY A 211 -14.40 13.84 6.43
CA GLY A 211 -15.30 13.21 7.39
C GLY A 211 -14.55 12.44 8.48
N PHE A 212 -13.38 11.88 8.17
CA PHE A 212 -12.52 11.26 9.19
C PHE A 212 -12.09 12.24 10.28
N ASN A 213 -11.76 13.49 9.96
CA ASN A 213 -11.36 14.49 10.95
C ASN A 213 -12.52 14.83 11.89
N THR A 214 -13.71 15.04 11.33
CA THR A 214 -14.93 15.32 12.10
C THR A 214 -15.30 14.14 13.01
N VAL A 215 -15.27 12.91 12.46
CA VAL A 215 -15.54 11.69 13.22
C VAL A 215 -14.52 11.51 14.33
N MET A 216 -13.23 11.71 14.03
CA MET A 216 -12.16 11.55 15.01
C MET A 216 -12.25 12.58 16.13
N GLY A 217 -12.49 13.85 15.82
CA GLY A 217 -12.71 14.90 16.82
C GLY A 217 -13.93 14.61 17.69
N THR A 218 -15.04 14.15 17.09
CA THR A 218 -16.24 13.78 17.84
C THR A 218 -15.98 12.58 18.76
N LEU A 219 -15.31 11.54 18.25
CA LEU A 219 -14.97 10.35 19.03
C LEU A 219 -14.02 10.69 20.18
N PHE A 220 -13.02 11.54 19.94
CA PHE A 220 -12.10 12.01 20.96
C PHE A 220 -12.85 12.66 22.14
N THR A 221 -13.70 13.65 21.87
CA THR A 221 -14.46 14.34 22.93
C THR A 221 -15.50 13.45 23.60
N ARG A 222 -16.14 12.53 22.86
CA ARG A 222 -17.17 11.64 23.42
C ARG A 222 -16.58 10.48 24.22
N LEU A 223 -15.42 9.98 23.83
CA LEU A 223 -14.81 8.80 24.44
C LEU A 223 -13.81 9.14 25.54
N GLN A 224 -13.42 10.41 25.71
CA GLN A 224 -12.51 10.82 26.79
C GLN A 224 -13.01 10.40 28.18
N ALA A 225 -14.34 10.45 28.42
CA ALA A 225 -14.97 10.03 29.68
C ALA A 225 -15.42 8.55 29.69
N SER A 226 -15.16 7.80 28.62
CA SER A 226 -15.59 6.41 28.49
C SER A 226 -14.59 5.43 29.10
N PRO A 227 -14.98 4.16 29.34
CA PRO A 227 -14.05 3.12 29.77
C PRO A 227 -12.83 2.90 28.86
N LEU A 228 -12.90 3.33 27.60
CA LEU A 228 -11.78 3.26 26.67
C LEU A 228 -10.67 4.27 27.00
N GLY A 229 -10.99 5.36 27.70
CA GLY A 229 -10.02 6.36 28.15
C GLY A 229 -9.33 5.99 29.47
N TRP A 230 -9.91 5.08 30.27
CA TRP A 230 -9.39 4.71 31.59
C TRP A 230 -7.93 4.25 31.61
N PRO A 231 -7.43 3.47 30.63
CA PRO A 231 -6.00 3.12 30.59
C PRO A 231 -5.08 4.34 30.52
N GLY A 232 -5.55 5.48 30.02
CA GLY A 232 -4.80 6.74 30.01
C GLY A 232 -4.37 7.21 31.40
N HIS A 233 -5.13 6.90 32.45
CA HIS A 233 -4.72 7.23 33.82
C HIS A 233 -3.48 6.46 34.29
N VAL A 234 -3.13 5.33 33.65
CA VAL A 234 -1.84 4.66 33.90
C VAL A 234 -0.69 5.51 33.36
N LEU A 235 -0.87 6.17 32.22
CA LEU A 235 0.13 7.09 31.67
C LEU A 235 0.26 8.35 32.53
N LEU A 236 -0.85 8.85 33.08
CA LEU A 236 -0.88 10.01 33.98
C LEU A 236 -0.06 9.78 35.26
N LEU A 237 0.09 8.54 35.74
CA LEU A 237 1.03 8.24 36.84
C LEU A 237 2.45 8.73 36.53
N GLY A 238 2.85 8.72 35.25
CA GLY A 238 4.17 9.18 34.83
C GLY A 238 4.34 10.69 34.79
N ILE A 239 3.26 11.48 34.88
CA ILE A 239 3.30 12.93 34.69
C ILE A 239 3.33 13.63 36.05
N PRO A 240 4.44 14.30 36.43
CA PRO A 240 4.48 15.07 37.66
C PRO A 240 3.44 16.21 37.64
N GLY A 241 2.80 16.47 38.77
CA GLY A 241 1.85 17.58 38.92
C GLY A 241 0.45 17.31 38.32
N VAL A 242 0.15 16.08 37.93
CA VAL A 242 -1.21 15.65 37.53
C VAL A 242 -1.66 14.52 38.45
N ASP A 243 -2.84 14.64 39.06
CA ASP A 243 -3.36 13.62 39.97
C ASP A 243 -4.15 12.53 39.21
N PRO A 244 -3.65 11.29 39.12
CA PRO A 244 -4.34 10.21 38.43
C PRO A 244 -5.46 9.61 39.29
N SER A 245 -6.58 9.27 38.64
CA SER A 245 -7.69 8.59 39.30
C SER A 245 -7.40 7.10 39.52
N MET A 246 -7.11 6.72 40.77
CA MET A 246 -6.85 5.33 41.17
C MET A 246 -8.04 4.38 40.86
N PRO A 247 -9.31 4.76 41.05
CA PRO A 247 -10.44 3.93 40.64
C PRO A 247 -10.45 3.63 39.14
N LEU A 248 -10.05 4.58 38.29
CA LEU A 248 -10.01 4.39 36.84
C LEU A 248 -8.84 3.49 36.41
N ILE A 249 -7.70 3.57 37.08
CA ILE A 249 -6.59 2.63 36.88
C ILE A 249 -7.02 1.20 37.25
N GLY A 250 -7.64 1.02 38.42
CA GLY A 250 -8.18 -0.27 38.84
C GLY A 250 -9.23 -0.81 37.86
N GLY A 251 -10.13 0.07 37.42
CA GLY A 251 -11.13 -0.22 36.40
C GLY A 251 -10.51 -0.61 35.05
N ALA A 252 -9.42 0.04 34.63
CA ALA A 252 -8.71 -0.29 33.41
C ALA A 252 -8.07 -1.70 33.48
N ILE A 253 -7.46 -2.07 34.60
CA ILE A 253 -6.82 -3.38 34.78
C ILE A 253 -7.88 -4.49 34.81
N VAL A 254 -8.89 -4.36 35.67
CA VAL A 254 -9.96 -5.36 35.82
C VAL A 254 -10.80 -5.44 34.55
N GLY A 255 -11.16 -4.30 33.98
CA GLY A 255 -11.88 -4.19 32.72
C GLY A 255 -11.10 -4.84 31.57
N SER A 256 -9.79 -4.65 31.51
CA SER A 256 -8.96 -5.26 30.46
C SER A 256 -8.94 -6.79 30.57
N ALA A 257 -8.78 -7.32 31.78
CA ALA A 257 -8.83 -8.76 32.03
C ALA A 257 -10.19 -9.36 31.69
N LEU A 258 -11.29 -8.68 32.05
CA LEU A 258 -12.65 -9.09 31.75
C LEU A 258 -12.92 -9.10 30.23
N VAL A 259 -12.60 -8.01 29.55
CA VAL A 259 -12.79 -7.88 28.09
C VAL A 259 -11.98 -8.93 27.35
N ALA A 260 -10.71 -9.16 27.72
CA ALA A 260 -9.88 -10.19 27.12
C ALA A 260 -10.48 -11.60 27.34
N GLY A 261 -10.92 -11.90 28.57
CA GLY A 261 -11.55 -13.17 28.92
C GLY A 261 -12.83 -13.43 28.13
N VAL A 262 -13.73 -12.44 28.06
CA VAL A 262 -14.98 -12.51 27.28
C VAL A 262 -14.70 -12.65 25.80
N ALA A 263 -13.78 -11.87 25.24
CA ALA A 263 -13.41 -11.94 23.84
C ALA A 263 -12.82 -13.30 23.47
N VAL A 264 -11.98 -13.91 24.32
CA VAL A 264 -11.49 -15.29 24.09
C VAL A 264 -12.64 -16.29 24.19
N ALA A 265 -13.53 -16.15 25.18
CA ALA A 265 -14.67 -17.05 25.36
C ALA A 265 -15.61 -17.04 24.14
N ILE A 266 -15.81 -15.88 23.50
CA ILE A 266 -16.59 -15.73 22.26
C ILE A 266 -15.76 -16.14 21.02
N GLY A 267 -14.46 -15.85 21.04
CA GLY A 267 -13.55 -16.11 19.93
C GLY A 267 -13.37 -17.59 19.63
N VAL A 268 -13.36 -18.46 20.65
CA VAL A 268 -13.23 -19.91 20.48
C VAL A 268 -14.39 -20.54 19.68
N PRO A 269 -15.67 -20.39 20.05
CA PRO A 269 -16.78 -20.95 19.28
C PRO A 269 -16.89 -20.29 17.90
N THR A 270 -16.59 -19.00 17.79
CA THR A 270 -16.61 -18.26 16.52
C THR A 270 -15.55 -18.79 15.54
N ALA A 271 -14.31 -18.95 16.00
CA ALA A 271 -13.22 -19.50 15.22
C ALA A 271 -13.48 -20.97 14.85
N ARG A 272 -14.04 -21.76 15.77
CA ARG A 272 -14.49 -23.13 15.46
C ARG A 272 -15.51 -23.12 14.33
N ARG A 273 -16.51 -22.24 14.38
CA ARG A 273 -17.53 -22.17 13.32
C ARG A 273 -16.93 -21.75 11.98
N HIS A 274 -15.95 -20.85 11.98
CA HIS A 274 -15.30 -20.40 10.75
C HIS A 274 -14.35 -21.43 10.15
N TRP A 275 -13.41 -21.98 10.93
CA TRP A 275 -12.36 -22.86 10.41
C TRP A 275 -12.87 -24.24 9.98
N PHE A 276 -14.03 -24.67 10.47
CA PHE A 276 -14.66 -25.93 10.08
C PHE A 276 -15.80 -25.74 9.06
N ALA A 277 -16.04 -24.54 8.55
CA ALA A 277 -17.09 -24.30 7.58
C ALA A 277 -16.57 -24.35 6.14
N ASP A 278 -17.41 -24.86 5.24
CA ASP A 278 -17.14 -24.87 3.81
C ASP A 278 -17.33 -23.48 3.19
N PRO A 279 -16.45 -23.03 2.27
CA PRO A 279 -16.59 -21.74 1.60
C PRO A 279 -17.88 -21.64 0.78
N ALA A 280 -18.45 -20.44 0.68
CA ALA A 280 -19.64 -20.18 -0.12
C ALA A 280 -19.39 -20.42 -1.62
N ARG A 281 -20.26 -21.20 -2.25
CA ARG A 281 -20.28 -21.44 -3.70
C ARG A 281 -20.92 -20.24 -4.41
N THR A 282 -20.09 -19.30 -4.86
CA THR A 282 -20.53 -18.04 -5.48
C THR A 282 -20.34 -18.01 -7.00
N GLY A 283 -19.88 -19.11 -7.60
CA GLY A 283 -19.43 -19.16 -8.98
C GLY A 283 -19.97 -20.34 -9.80
N ASP A 284 -21.08 -20.94 -9.39
CA ASP A 284 -21.86 -21.83 -10.26
C ASP A 284 -22.65 -20.94 -11.25
N GLU A 285 -21.95 -20.14 -12.06
CA GLU A 285 -22.55 -19.50 -13.23
C GLU A 285 -22.73 -20.58 -14.29
N GLU A 286 -23.97 -20.80 -14.75
CA GLU A 286 -24.24 -21.55 -15.97
C GLU A 286 -23.37 -20.96 -17.07
N VAL A 287 -22.48 -21.77 -17.64
CA VAL A 287 -21.64 -21.36 -18.77
C VAL A 287 -22.57 -21.05 -19.93
N SER A 288 -22.98 -19.79 -20.05
CA SER A 288 -23.66 -19.32 -21.24
C SER A 288 -22.68 -19.48 -22.39
N GLU A 289 -23.02 -20.30 -23.37
CA GLU A 289 -22.31 -20.40 -24.65
C GLU A 289 -22.40 -19.06 -25.39
N GLU A 290 -21.66 -18.05 -24.93
CA GLU A 290 -21.50 -16.82 -25.70
C GLU A 290 -20.79 -17.18 -27.00
N THR A 291 -21.51 -17.05 -28.11
CA THR A 291 -20.97 -17.21 -29.45
C THR A 291 -19.77 -16.26 -29.60
N SER A 292 -18.57 -16.82 -29.64
CA SER A 292 -17.29 -16.11 -29.76
C SER A 292 -17.29 -15.22 -31.01
N SER A 293 -17.70 -13.96 -30.87
CA SER A 293 -17.66 -13.01 -31.99
C SER A 293 -16.20 -12.61 -32.30
N ASP A 294 -15.73 -12.93 -33.51
CA ASP A 294 -14.35 -12.66 -33.95
C ASP A 294 -14.13 -11.19 -34.40
N ARG A 295 -14.93 -10.25 -33.87
CA ARG A 295 -14.98 -8.84 -34.31
C ARG A 295 -13.63 -8.14 -34.26
N LEU A 296 -12.82 -8.42 -33.23
CA LEU A 296 -11.49 -7.83 -33.07
C LEU A 296 -10.51 -8.30 -34.15
N ASN A 297 -10.60 -9.56 -34.58
CA ASN A 297 -9.76 -10.09 -35.65
C ASN A 297 -10.18 -9.52 -37.01
N GLY A 298 -11.48 -9.32 -37.22
CA GLY A 298 -12.04 -8.62 -38.37
C GLY A 298 -11.60 -7.15 -38.46
N PHE A 299 -11.65 -6.41 -37.35
CA PHE A 299 -11.24 -4.99 -37.30
C PHE A 299 -9.77 -4.78 -37.68
N LEU A 300 -8.89 -5.71 -37.28
CA LEU A 300 -7.46 -5.66 -37.59
C LEU A 300 -7.10 -6.30 -38.93
N SER A 301 -8.09 -6.82 -39.67
CA SER A 301 -7.87 -7.38 -41.01
C SER A 301 -7.65 -6.26 -42.02
N GLY A 302 -6.58 -6.35 -42.83
CA GLY A 302 -6.23 -5.38 -43.87
C GLY A 302 -5.03 -4.46 -43.56
N THR A 303 -4.83 -4.04 -42.30
CA THR A 303 -3.74 -3.11 -41.93
C THR A 303 -2.49 -3.77 -41.37
N LEU A 304 -2.63 -4.97 -40.79
CA LEU A 304 -1.54 -5.70 -40.13
C LEU A 304 -1.34 -7.08 -40.76
N SER A 305 -0.09 -7.53 -40.79
CA SER A 305 0.24 -8.90 -41.19
C SER A 305 -0.41 -9.91 -40.24
N ARG A 306 -0.79 -11.07 -40.77
CA ARG A 306 -1.46 -12.13 -40.00
C ARG A 306 -0.72 -12.48 -38.70
N PRO A 307 0.62 -12.62 -38.66
CA PRO A 307 1.33 -12.93 -37.41
C PRO A 307 1.21 -11.82 -36.34
N VAL A 308 1.38 -10.55 -36.73
CA VAL A 308 1.26 -9.41 -35.81
C VAL A 308 -0.15 -9.32 -35.22
N ARG A 309 -1.16 -9.50 -36.08
CA ARG A 309 -2.57 -9.52 -35.67
C ARG A 309 -2.86 -10.66 -34.69
N THR A 310 -2.42 -11.87 -34.99
CA THR A 310 -2.62 -13.04 -34.11
C THR A 310 -2.01 -12.80 -32.75
N VAL A 311 -0.79 -12.26 -32.67
CA VAL A 311 -0.13 -11.92 -31.40
C VAL A 311 -0.94 -10.88 -30.62
N ALA A 312 -1.40 -9.81 -31.29
CA ALA A 312 -2.17 -8.75 -30.64
C ALA A 312 -3.51 -9.26 -30.07
N VAL A 313 -4.29 -9.99 -30.89
CA VAL A 313 -5.58 -10.55 -30.48
C VAL A 313 -5.40 -11.57 -29.35
N THR A 314 -4.36 -12.40 -29.41
CA THR A 314 -4.07 -13.39 -28.38
C THR A 314 -3.71 -12.73 -27.05
N ALA A 315 -2.88 -11.68 -27.08
CA ALA A 315 -2.53 -10.91 -25.88
C ALA A 315 -3.79 -10.32 -25.21
N ILE A 316 -4.64 -9.64 -25.99
CA ILE A 316 -5.88 -9.03 -25.47
C ILE A 316 -6.83 -10.10 -24.91
N ARG A 317 -7.06 -11.21 -25.62
CA ARG A 317 -7.94 -12.29 -25.16
C ARG A 317 -7.44 -12.95 -23.88
N ARG A 318 -6.13 -13.20 -23.77
CA ARG A 318 -5.53 -13.79 -22.58
C ARG A 318 -5.67 -12.88 -21.37
N THR A 319 -5.49 -11.57 -21.56
CA THR A 319 -5.70 -10.58 -20.51
C THR A 319 -7.18 -10.46 -20.11
N LYS A 320 -8.11 -10.49 -21.07
CA LYS A 320 -9.57 -10.53 -20.77
C LYS A 320 -9.94 -11.76 -19.93
N ARG A 321 -9.35 -12.93 -20.21
CA ARG A 321 -9.58 -14.18 -19.45
C ARG A 321 -8.89 -14.22 -18.10
N SER A 322 -7.87 -13.38 -17.87
CA SER A 322 -7.10 -13.35 -16.63
C SER A 322 -6.76 -11.89 -16.25
N PRO A 323 -7.78 -11.07 -15.91
CA PRO A 323 -7.59 -9.63 -15.69
C PRO A 323 -6.78 -9.32 -14.44
N ILE A 324 -6.67 -10.27 -13.50
CA ILE A 324 -5.84 -10.14 -12.28
C ILE A 324 -4.37 -9.82 -12.62
N ARG A 325 -3.91 -10.21 -13.82
CA ARG A 325 -2.59 -9.84 -14.33
C ARG A 325 -2.41 -8.33 -14.42
N LEU A 326 -3.46 -7.52 -14.58
CA LEU A 326 -3.35 -6.07 -14.68
C LEU A 326 -3.49 -5.33 -13.34
N ALA A 327 -3.69 -6.03 -12.22
CA ALA A 327 -3.94 -5.39 -10.92
C ALA A 327 -2.82 -4.39 -10.54
N TYR A 328 -1.58 -4.70 -10.92
CA TYR A 328 -0.42 -3.87 -10.63
C TYR A 328 -0.38 -2.54 -11.41
N VAL A 329 -1.10 -2.44 -12.54
CA VAL A 329 -1.30 -1.19 -13.29
C VAL A 329 -2.18 -0.23 -12.50
N GLY A 330 -3.15 -0.77 -11.75
CA GLY A 330 -4.11 0.01 -10.97
C GLY A 330 -3.55 0.57 -9.66
N TYR A 331 -2.55 -0.07 -9.04
CA TYR A 331 -2.05 0.35 -7.71
C TYR A 331 -1.60 1.82 -7.63
N PRO A 332 -0.88 2.40 -8.60
CA PRO A 332 -0.51 3.82 -8.56
C PRO A 332 -1.72 4.77 -8.52
N LEU A 333 -2.88 4.38 -9.05
CA LEU A 333 -4.10 5.19 -8.97
C LEU A 333 -4.63 5.34 -7.55
N LEU A 334 -4.30 4.44 -6.62
CA LEU A 334 -4.72 4.61 -5.23
C LEU A 334 -4.07 5.86 -4.60
N GLY A 335 -2.87 6.23 -5.06
CA GLY A 335 -2.21 7.45 -4.62
C GLY A 335 -2.94 8.74 -5.05
N THR A 336 -3.79 8.68 -6.09
CA THR A 336 -4.48 9.89 -6.57
C THR A 336 -5.66 10.28 -5.67
N LEU A 337 -6.09 9.39 -4.79
CA LEU A 337 -7.23 9.59 -3.89
C LEU A 337 -6.95 10.67 -2.85
N GLY A 338 -5.68 10.89 -2.50
CA GLY A 338 -5.26 11.99 -1.63
C GLY A 338 -5.49 13.39 -2.23
N PHE A 339 -5.65 13.50 -3.55
CA PHE A 339 -5.90 14.79 -4.21
C PHE A 339 -7.40 15.10 -4.36
N ILE A 340 -8.30 14.17 -4.04
CA ILE A 340 -9.76 14.41 -4.19
C ILE A 340 -10.20 15.58 -3.31
N GLN A 341 -9.72 15.63 -2.07
CA GLN A 341 -10.03 16.74 -1.15
C GLN A 341 -9.61 18.09 -1.77
N GLN A 342 -8.41 18.16 -2.36
CA GLN A 342 -7.93 19.36 -3.04
C GLN A 342 -8.81 19.76 -4.24
N ILE A 343 -9.30 18.80 -5.03
CA ILE A 343 -10.23 19.09 -6.14
C ILE A 343 -11.54 19.66 -5.62
N ILE A 344 -12.09 19.07 -4.55
CA ILE A 344 -13.35 19.51 -3.95
C ILE A 344 -13.21 20.93 -3.40
N GLU A 345 -12.13 21.20 -2.65
CA GLU A 345 -11.84 22.51 -2.07
C GLU A 345 -11.57 23.57 -3.14
N ALA A 346 -10.82 23.24 -4.19
CA ALA A 346 -10.52 24.15 -5.29
C ALA A 346 -11.68 24.34 -6.28
N GLY A 347 -12.72 23.50 -6.22
CA GLY A 347 -13.85 23.49 -7.16
C GLY A 347 -13.50 23.17 -8.62
N THR A 348 -12.23 22.86 -8.90
CA THR A 348 -11.68 22.60 -10.23
C THR A 348 -10.55 21.57 -10.12
N VAL A 349 -10.21 20.90 -11.23
CA VAL A 349 -9.07 19.97 -11.24
C VAL A 349 -7.78 20.76 -11.39
N PRO A 350 -6.80 20.66 -10.47
CA PRO A 350 -5.51 21.32 -10.62
C PRO A 350 -4.78 20.91 -11.92
N SER A 351 -4.11 21.87 -12.56
CA SER A 351 -3.41 21.64 -13.84
C SER A 351 -2.32 20.55 -13.75
N PHE A 352 -1.62 20.45 -12.62
CA PHE A 352 -0.63 19.40 -12.41
C PHE A 352 -1.24 18.00 -12.39
N MET A 353 -2.52 17.85 -11.98
CA MET A 353 -3.20 16.56 -12.00
C MET A 353 -3.55 16.12 -13.42
N ALA A 354 -3.93 17.06 -14.30
CA ALA A 354 -4.12 16.76 -15.72
C ALA A 354 -2.84 16.20 -16.34
N VAL A 355 -1.68 16.79 -16.02
CA VAL A 355 -0.36 16.30 -16.45
C VAL A 355 -0.05 14.94 -15.82
N LEU A 356 -0.30 14.77 -14.52
CA LEU A 356 -0.03 13.52 -13.79
C LEU A 356 -0.83 12.33 -14.34
N PHE A 357 -2.14 12.50 -14.58
CA PHE A 357 -2.98 11.45 -15.15
C PHE A 357 -2.62 11.14 -16.61
N SER A 358 -2.22 12.16 -17.37
CA SER A 358 -1.70 11.97 -18.73
C SER A 358 -0.41 11.14 -18.71
N LEU A 359 0.51 11.48 -17.80
CA LEU A 359 1.74 10.71 -17.59
C LEU A 359 1.44 9.28 -17.13
N TYR A 360 0.43 9.09 -16.26
CA TYR A 360 -0.03 7.76 -15.85
C TYR A 360 -0.53 6.94 -17.05
N VAL A 361 -1.29 7.53 -17.97
CA VAL A 361 -1.75 6.82 -19.19
C VAL A 361 -0.56 6.42 -20.07
N VAL A 362 0.38 7.34 -20.28
CA VAL A 362 1.63 7.07 -21.03
C VAL A 362 2.44 5.95 -20.37
N TRP A 363 2.56 5.99 -19.05
CA TRP A 363 3.23 4.95 -18.27
C TRP A 363 2.49 3.62 -18.39
N ALA A 364 1.18 3.59 -18.15
CA ALA A 364 0.34 2.39 -18.17
C ALA A 364 0.36 1.70 -19.54
N ALA A 365 0.43 2.45 -20.64
CA ALA A 365 0.46 1.91 -21.99
C ALA A 365 1.56 0.85 -22.18
N GLY A 366 2.80 1.13 -21.76
CA GLY A 366 3.89 0.15 -21.85
C GLY A 366 3.82 -0.97 -20.80
N VAL A 367 3.14 -0.74 -19.69
CA VAL A 367 2.97 -1.74 -18.63
C VAL A 367 2.05 -2.88 -19.08
N LEU A 368 0.94 -2.56 -19.77
CA LEU A 368 -0.17 -3.49 -20.04
C LEU A 368 0.24 -4.82 -20.71
N PHE A 369 0.99 -4.77 -21.82
CA PHE A 369 1.30 -5.97 -22.63
C PHE A 369 2.76 -6.12 -23.02
N THR A 370 3.61 -5.16 -22.67
CA THR A 370 4.97 -5.05 -23.21
C THR A 370 6.06 -5.10 -22.15
N LEU A 371 5.74 -5.02 -20.86
CA LEU A 371 6.77 -4.98 -19.80
C LEU A 371 7.31 -6.37 -19.39
N ASN A 372 6.76 -7.46 -19.94
CA ASN A 372 7.28 -8.81 -19.75
C ASN A 372 7.06 -9.70 -21.00
N PRO A 373 7.58 -9.31 -22.17
CA PRO A 373 7.20 -9.91 -23.45
C PRO A 373 7.56 -11.39 -23.55
N LEU A 374 8.65 -11.84 -22.92
CA LEU A 374 9.03 -13.26 -22.90
C LEU A 374 8.28 -14.03 -21.80
N GLY A 375 8.23 -13.48 -20.59
CA GLY A 375 7.57 -14.12 -19.45
C GLY A 375 6.07 -14.32 -19.65
N ASP A 376 5.40 -13.38 -20.32
CA ASP A 376 3.96 -13.46 -20.58
C ASP A 376 3.58 -14.65 -21.47
N LEU A 377 4.52 -15.24 -22.21
CA LEU A 377 4.26 -16.47 -22.97
C LEU A 377 4.03 -17.66 -22.05
N GLY A 378 4.70 -17.72 -20.89
CA GLY A 378 4.59 -18.81 -19.92
C GLY A 378 4.93 -20.17 -20.52
N THR A 379 4.08 -21.17 -20.27
CA THR A 379 4.24 -22.54 -20.81
C THR A 379 4.23 -22.62 -22.34
N GLY A 380 3.69 -21.61 -23.03
CA GLY A 380 3.71 -21.53 -24.49
C GLY A 380 5.04 -21.02 -25.08
N LEU A 381 5.98 -20.59 -24.24
CA LEU A 381 7.25 -20.00 -24.69
C LEU A 381 8.02 -20.93 -25.65
N PRO A 382 8.24 -22.24 -25.35
CA PRO A 382 9.00 -23.12 -26.24
C PRO A 382 8.37 -23.24 -27.63
N ALA A 383 7.03 -23.36 -27.70
CA ALA A 383 6.32 -23.45 -28.97
C ALA A 383 6.39 -22.15 -29.78
N VAL A 384 6.41 -20.99 -29.11
CA VAL A 384 6.46 -19.68 -29.77
C VAL A 384 7.85 -19.37 -30.30
N VAL A 385 8.91 -19.65 -29.54
CA VAL A 385 10.30 -19.37 -29.99
C VAL A 385 10.82 -20.36 -31.03
N THR A 386 10.24 -21.55 -31.11
CA THR A 386 10.56 -22.55 -32.16
C THR A 386 9.67 -22.43 -33.41
N SER A 387 8.70 -21.52 -33.41
CA SER A 387 7.83 -21.28 -34.56
C SER A 387 8.49 -20.40 -35.62
N THR A 388 7.82 -20.19 -36.76
CA THR A 388 8.25 -19.25 -37.80
C THR A 388 8.01 -17.77 -37.46
N LEU A 389 7.64 -17.47 -36.21
CA LEU A 389 7.37 -16.11 -35.74
C LEU A 389 8.69 -15.36 -35.52
N THR A 390 8.89 -14.27 -36.28
CA THR A 390 10.05 -13.38 -36.05
C THR A 390 9.84 -12.48 -34.83
N GLY A 391 10.92 -12.06 -34.17
CA GLY A 391 10.91 -11.12 -33.07
C GLY A 391 10.25 -9.79 -33.44
N ARG A 392 10.44 -9.34 -34.68
CA ARG A 392 9.75 -8.15 -35.21
C ARG A 392 8.23 -8.31 -35.14
N GLN A 393 7.70 -9.47 -35.52
CA GLN A 393 6.26 -9.74 -35.49
C GLN A 393 5.76 -9.92 -34.05
N ALA A 394 6.51 -10.63 -33.21
CA ALA A 394 6.17 -10.86 -31.80
C ALA A 394 6.10 -9.56 -30.98
N ILE A 395 7.09 -8.68 -31.11
CA ILE A 395 7.14 -7.41 -30.37
C ILE A 395 6.11 -6.41 -30.94
N ARG A 396 6.00 -6.27 -32.27
CA ARG A 396 5.00 -5.37 -32.88
C ARG A 396 3.57 -5.76 -32.50
N GLY A 397 3.24 -7.05 -32.46
CA GLY A 397 1.92 -7.51 -32.05
C GLY A 397 1.54 -7.07 -30.63
N ARG A 398 2.51 -7.09 -29.70
CA ARG A 398 2.29 -6.61 -28.32
C ARG A 398 2.18 -5.09 -28.24
N ILE A 399 3.01 -4.35 -28.98
CA ILE A 399 2.92 -2.88 -29.07
C ILE A 399 1.55 -2.47 -29.63
N VAL A 400 1.07 -3.16 -30.66
CA VAL A 400 -0.28 -2.93 -31.22
C VAL A 400 -1.35 -3.23 -30.18
N ALA A 401 -1.27 -4.35 -29.44
CA ALA A 401 -2.21 -4.65 -28.38
C ALA A 401 -2.25 -3.55 -27.30
N ALA A 402 -1.08 -3.06 -26.88
CA ALA A 402 -0.97 -1.95 -25.95
C ALA A 402 -1.57 -0.65 -26.49
N ALA A 403 -1.23 -0.27 -27.72
CA ALA A 403 -1.75 0.95 -28.35
C ALA A 403 -3.27 0.90 -28.53
N LEU A 404 -3.84 -0.23 -28.96
CA LEU A 404 -5.29 -0.40 -29.14
C LEU A 404 -6.07 -0.16 -27.84
N VAL A 405 -5.51 -0.55 -26.70
CA VAL A 405 -6.14 -0.34 -25.40
C VAL A 405 -5.86 1.07 -24.86
N SER A 406 -4.62 1.55 -24.95
CA SER A 406 -4.18 2.77 -24.27
C SER A 406 -4.48 4.06 -25.05
N VAL A 407 -4.45 4.06 -26.39
CA VAL A 407 -4.68 5.26 -27.20
C VAL A 407 -6.06 5.89 -26.96
N PRO A 408 -7.17 5.14 -26.86
CA PRO A 408 -8.46 5.72 -26.48
C PRO A 408 -8.40 6.49 -25.16
N PHE A 409 -7.75 5.94 -24.13
CA PHE A 409 -7.56 6.65 -22.86
C PHE A 409 -6.59 7.84 -23.02
N ALA A 410 -5.57 7.72 -23.86
CA ALA A 410 -4.61 8.78 -24.15
C ALA A 410 -5.22 9.96 -24.90
N LEU A 411 -6.38 9.78 -25.53
CA LEU A 411 -7.16 10.87 -26.11
C LEU A 411 -8.17 11.42 -25.09
N LEU A 412 -8.90 10.53 -24.42
CA LEU A 412 -10.02 10.91 -23.55
C LEU A 412 -9.56 11.57 -22.24
N VAL A 413 -8.60 10.97 -21.53
CA VAL A 413 -8.15 11.43 -20.21
C VAL A 413 -7.57 12.85 -20.27
N PRO A 414 -6.56 13.17 -21.09
CA PRO A 414 -6.04 14.53 -21.18
C PRO A 414 -7.05 15.53 -21.75
N ALA A 415 -7.95 15.12 -22.64
CA ALA A 415 -8.98 16.02 -23.17
C ALA A 415 -9.96 16.44 -22.07
N VAL A 416 -10.52 15.47 -21.34
CA VAL A 416 -11.46 15.74 -20.25
C VAL A 416 -10.78 16.54 -19.13
N LEU A 417 -9.61 16.11 -18.69
CA LEU A 417 -8.89 16.79 -17.61
C LEU A 417 -8.39 18.17 -18.04
N GLY A 418 -7.96 18.35 -19.29
CA GLY A 418 -7.56 19.64 -19.83
C GLY A 418 -8.72 20.64 -19.87
N ILE A 419 -9.93 20.20 -20.25
CA ILE A 419 -11.13 21.03 -20.28
C ILE A 419 -11.62 21.40 -18.86
N VAL A 420 -11.55 20.47 -17.91
CA VAL A 420 -12.03 20.69 -16.53
C VAL A 420 -10.99 21.39 -15.64
N SER A 421 -9.73 21.42 -16.07
CA SER A 421 -8.64 22.12 -15.38
C SER A 421 -8.45 23.55 -15.92
N PRO A 422 -7.74 24.44 -15.22
CA PRO A 422 -7.46 25.80 -15.69
C PRO A 422 -6.37 25.83 -16.78
N LEU A 423 -6.42 24.92 -17.75
CA LEU A 423 -5.51 24.86 -18.89
C LEU A 423 -6.11 25.56 -20.11
N SER A 424 -5.28 26.26 -20.88
CA SER A 424 -5.70 26.79 -22.18
C SER A 424 -5.98 25.64 -23.16
N LEU A 425 -6.79 25.89 -24.19
CA LEU A 425 -7.08 24.90 -25.24
C LEU A 425 -5.81 24.43 -25.96
N GLU A 426 -4.84 25.32 -26.17
CA GLU A 426 -3.55 25.00 -26.76
C GLU A 426 -2.76 24.01 -25.89
N ARG A 427 -2.68 24.26 -24.57
CA ARG A 427 -2.01 23.36 -23.63
C ARG A 427 -2.73 22.02 -23.52
N THR A 428 -4.06 22.03 -23.57
CA THR A 428 -4.87 20.82 -23.61
C THR A 428 -4.61 20.00 -24.87
N ALA A 429 -4.57 20.64 -26.04
CA ALA A 429 -4.27 19.98 -27.31
C ALA A 429 -2.84 19.40 -27.32
N ALA A 430 -1.86 20.14 -26.80
CA ALA A 430 -0.49 19.66 -26.64
C ALA A 430 -0.42 18.45 -25.69
N LEU A 431 -1.18 18.48 -24.59
CA LEU A 431 -1.25 17.37 -23.63
C LEU A 431 -1.89 16.12 -24.25
N VAL A 432 -2.99 16.27 -25.00
CA VAL A 432 -3.63 15.18 -25.74
C VAL A 432 -2.67 14.57 -26.75
N ALA A 433 -2.02 15.41 -27.57
CA ALA A 433 -1.07 14.95 -28.58
C ALA A 433 0.14 14.23 -27.94
N GLY A 434 0.73 14.81 -26.90
CA GLY A 434 1.86 14.22 -26.17
C GLY A 434 1.50 12.89 -25.52
N THR A 435 0.31 12.80 -24.92
CA THR A 435 -0.19 11.55 -24.31
C THR A 435 -0.43 10.47 -25.36
N ALA A 436 -1.05 10.82 -26.49
CA ALA A 436 -1.29 9.88 -27.58
C ALA A 436 0.02 9.35 -28.18
N VAL A 437 1.00 10.22 -28.41
CA VAL A 437 2.34 9.82 -28.86
C VAL A 437 3.00 8.93 -27.81
N GLY A 438 2.97 9.32 -26.54
CA GLY A 438 3.52 8.53 -25.44
C GLY A 438 2.90 7.14 -25.36
N ALA A 439 1.58 7.01 -25.48
CA ALA A 439 0.86 5.73 -25.43
C ALA A 439 1.26 4.77 -26.58
N VAL A 440 1.72 5.30 -27.71
CA VAL A 440 2.23 4.49 -28.84
C VAL A 440 3.71 4.15 -28.67
N VAL A 441 4.50 5.07 -28.09
CA VAL A 441 5.96 4.97 -28.01
C VAL A 441 6.43 4.18 -26.79
N THR A 442 5.82 4.36 -25.61
CA THR A 442 6.27 3.68 -24.39
C THR A 442 6.13 2.15 -24.39
N PRO A 443 5.20 1.51 -25.13
CA PRO A 443 5.24 0.06 -25.29
C PRO A 443 6.52 -0.46 -25.94
N ALA A 444 7.16 0.34 -26.81
CA ALA A 444 8.45 -0.01 -27.40
C ALA A 444 9.59 0.03 -26.35
N LEU A 445 9.59 1.08 -25.51
CA LEU A 445 10.50 1.20 -24.37
C LEU A 445 10.33 0.04 -23.38
N ALA A 446 9.09 -0.25 -22.98
CA ALA A 446 8.74 -1.33 -22.07
C ALA A 446 9.17 -2.70 -22.62
N SER A 447 9.00 -2.94 -23.92
CA SER A 447 9.39 -4.19 -24.58
C SER A 447 10.89 -4.49 -24.39
N GLY A 448 11.76 -3.49 -24.57
CA GLY A 448 13.20 -3.67 -24.38
C GLY A 448 13.57 -3.94 -22.93
N ILE A 449 13.05 -3.12 -22.01
CA ILE A 449 13.33 -3.25 -20.57
C ILE A 449 12.79 -4.59 -20.04
N GLY A 450 11.59 -4.98 -20.44
CA GLY A 450 10.98 -6.26 -20.08
C GLY A 450 11.74 -7.47 -20.65
N SER A 451 12.29 -7.35 -21.86
CA SER A 451 13.16 -8.38 -22.44
C SER A 451 14.53 -8.48 -21.76
N ALA A 452 15.05 -7.39 -21.19
CA ALA A 452 16.31 -7.38 -20.44
C ALA A 452 16.18 -8.02 -19.05
N PHE A 453 15.01 -7.88 -18.43
CA PHE A 453 14.72 -8.44 -17.10
C PHE A 453 13.46 -9.34 -17.11
N PRO A 454 13.46 -10.43 -17.90
CA PRO A 454 12.28 -11.27 -18.07
C PRO A 454 11.97 -12.01 -16.76
N ARG A 455 10.68 -12.23 -16.51
CA ARG A 455 10.23 -13.03 -15.37
C ARG A 455 9.29 -14.13 -15.82
N PHE A 456 9.71 -15.37 -15.65
CA PHE A 456 8.94 -16.57 -16.05
C PHE A 456 8.10 -17.16 -14.92
N GLY A 457 8.53 -17.00 -13.67
CA GLY A 457 7.83 -17.52 -12.50
C GLY A 457 6.52 -16.77 -12.22
N SER A 458 5.46 -17.53 -11.92
CA SER A 458 4.23 -16.98 -11.38
C SER A 458 4.43 -16.46 -9.96
N VAL A 459 3.63 -15.48 -9.59
CA VAL A 459 3.51 -14.98 -8.23
C VAL A 459 2.07 -15.15 -7.79
N ASN A 460 1.88 -15.63 -6.56
CA ASN A 460 0.59 -15.58 -5.91
C ASN A 460 0.19 -14.13 -5.67
N VAL A 461 -0.84 -13.66 -6.39
CA VAL A 461 -1.32 -12.27 -6.26
C VAL A 461 -2.33 -12.19 -5.11
N THR A 462 -3.35 -13.05 -5.10
CA THR A 462 -4.34 -13.20 -4.00
C THR A 462 -5.13 -14.49 -4.22
N ASN A 463 -5.54 -15.19 -3.13
CA ASN A 463 -6.53 -16.27 -3.19
C ASN A 463 -6.15 -17.46 -4.11
N ASN A 464 -4.92 -17.95 -3.99
CA ASN A 464 -4.34 -19.05 -4.81
C ASN A 464 -4.34 -18.79 -6.32
N ARG A 465 -4.48 -17.53 -6.75
CA ARG A 465 -4.36 -17.12 -8.16
C ARG A 465 -2.94 -16.70 -8.46
N GLU A 466 -2.35 -17.45 -9.38
CA GLU A 466 -1.01 -17.23 -9.89
C GLU A 466 -1.05 -16.35 -11.15
N ALA A 467 -0.23 -15.30 -11.16
CA ALA A 467 -0.01 -14.48 -12.34
C ALA A 467 1.49 -14.30 -12.58
N VAL A 468 1.90 -14.41 -13.85
CA VAL A 468 3.24 -14.01 -14.26
C VAL A 468 3.23 -12.48 -14.34
N MET A 469 3.75 -11.82 -13.31
CA MET A 469 3.89 -10.37 -13.27
C MET A 469 5.27 -9.96 -13.81
N PRO A 470 5.44 -8.71 -14.31
CA PRO A 470 6.77 -8.20 -14.63
C PRO A 470 7.75 -8.30 -13.44
N SER A 471 9.04 -8.32 -13.75
CA SER A 471 10.06 -8.26 -12.69
C SER A 471 9.99 -6.90 -11.98
N LYS A 472 10.27 -6.89 -10.67
CA LYS A 472 10.36 -5.64 -9.90
C LYS A 472 11.38 -4.68 -10.52
N THR A 473 12.50 -5.22 -11.01
CA THR A 473 13.54 -4.47 -11.72
C THR A 473 13.03 -3.86 -13.01
N ALA A 474 12.36 -4.62 -13.90
CA ALA A 474 11.79 -4.07 -15.13
C ALA A 474 10.82 -2.93 -14.82
N PHE A 475 9.98 -3.10 -13.80
CA PHE A 475 9.01 -2.09 -13.37
C PHE A 475 9.68 -0.80 -12.88
N VAL A 476 10.72 -0.90 -12.04
CA VAL A 476 11.48 0.26 -11.54
C VAL A 476 12.21 0.96 -12.68
N VAL A 477 12.97 0.21 -13.49
CA VAL A 477 13.75 0.78 -14.60
C VAL A 477 12.83 1.46 -15.62
N TYR A 478 11.71 0.83 -15.98
CA TYR A 478 10.72 1.44 -16.89
C TYR A 478 10.09 2.71 -16.31
N THR A 479 9.76 2.69 -15.01
CA THR A 479 9.20 3.87 -14.35
C THR A 479 10.21 5.02 -14.34
N LEU A 480 11.48 4.75 -14.01
CA LEU A 480 12.55 5.76 -14.08
C LEU A 480 12.79 6.26 -15.50
N ALA A 481 12.73 5.39 -16.50
CA ALA A 481 12.91 5.75 -17.90
C ALA A 481 11.78 6.66 -18.44
N ILE A 482 10.65 6.77 -17.74
CA ILE A 482 9.57 7.72 -18.04
C ILE A 482 9.67 8.96 -17.16
N VAL A 483 9.87 8.79 -15.85
CA VAL A 483 9.90 9.89 -14.89
C VAL A 483 11.10 10.81 -15.13
N LEU A 484 12.30 10.28 -15.35
CA LEU A 484 13.50 11.10 -15.50
C LEU A 484 13.43 12.05 -16.72
N PRO A 485 13.07 11.59 -17.94
CA PRO A 485 12.88 12.50 -19.08
C PRO A 485 11.73 13.49 -18.86
N THR A 486 10.66 13.09 -18.17
CA THR A 486 9.53 13.99 -17.85
C THR A 486 9.96 15.10 -16.90
N VAL A 487 10.70 14.77 -15.84
CA VAL A 487 11.28 15.75 -14.90
C VAL A 487 12.26 16.65 -15.63
N ALA A 488 13.14 16.10 -16.47
CA ALA A 488 14.07 16.88 -17.27
C ALA A 488 13.35 17.89 -18.20
N ALA A 489 12.29 17.45 -18.89
CA ALA A 489 11.46 18.33 -19.71
C ALA A 489 10.80 19.44 -18.87
N LEU A 490 10.30 19.12 -17.67
CA LEU A 490 9.69 20.09 -16.78
C LEU A 490 10.70 21.13 -16.26
N VAL A 491 11.91 20.69 -15.89
CA VAL A 491 13.00 21.57 -15.46
C VAL A 491 13.36 22.57 -16.56
N LEU A 492 13.48 22.09 -17.81
CA LEU A 492 13.76 22.94 -18.97
C LEU A 492 12.60 23.89 -19.28
N TYR A 493 11.36 23.41 -19.19
CA TYR A 493 10.17 24.21 -19.48
C TYR A 493 9.91 25.31 -18.44
N LEU A 494 10.18 25.05 -17.16
CA LEU A 494 9.99 26.01 -16.07
C LEU A 494 11.18 26.94 -15.86
N GLU A 495 12.24 26.83 -16.67
CA GLU A 495 13.48 27.58 -16.49
C GLU A 495 14.04 27.46 -15.05
N ALA A 496 13.79 26.30 -14.42
CA ALA A 496 14.15 26.01 -13.03
C ALA A 496 15.64 25.75 -12.71
N PRO A 497 16.61 25.61 -13.65
CA PRO A 497 17.99 25.31 -13.31
C PRO A 497 18.63 26.26 -12.29
N GLU A 498 18.32 27.56 -12.35
CA GLU A 498 18.85 28.55 -11.40
C GLU A 498 18.28 28.36 -9.99
N ALA A 499 16.97 28.14 -9.88
CA ALA A 499 16.30 27.87 -8.61
C ALA A 499 16.81 26.57 -7.95
N ILE A 500 17.03 25.52 -8.75
CA ILE A 500 17.55 24.23 -8.28
C ILE A 500 19.00 24.39 -7.81
N ALA A 501 19.85 25.08 -8.57
CA ALA A 501 21.23 25.35 -8.19
C ALA A 501 21.29 26.15 -6.87
N GLY A 502 20.45 27.18 -6.73
CA GLY A 502 20.33 27.98 -5.51
C GLY A 502 19.87 27.15 -4.30
N LEU A 503 18.89 26.26 -4.49
CA LEU A 503 18.42 25.36 -3.43
C LEU A 503 19.53 24.39 -2.99
N ILE A 504 20.24 23.78 -3.93
CA ILE A 504 21.35 22.86 -3.63
C ILE A 504 22.43 23.58 -2.84
N ALA A 505 22.82 24.79 -3.27
CA ALA A 505 23.78 25.62 -2.55
C ALA A 505 23.30 25.97 -1.13
N SER A 506 22.02 26.30 -0.97
CA SER A 506 21.43 26.60 0.35
C SER A 506 21.44 25.40 1.29
N VAL A 507 21.17 24.18 0.78
CA VAL A 507 21.20 22.96 1.60
C VAL A 507 22.64 22.55 1.91
N ALA A 508 23.55 22.66 0.94
CA ALA A 508 24.96 22.35 1.12
C ALA A 508 25.59 23.24 2.19
N ALA A 509 25.21 24.52 2.28
CA ALA A 509 25.69 25.45 3.31
C ALA A 509 25.34 25.04 4.75
N TRP A 510 24.36 24.16 4.94
CA TRP A 510 23.94 23.65 6.25
C TRP A 510 24.55 22.27 6.55
N SER A 511 25.31 21.72 5.61
CA SER A 511 25.96 20.43 5.74
C SER A 511 27.42 20.60 6.15
N PRO A 512 27.95 19.78 7.08
CA PRO A 512 29.39 19.72 7.36
C PRO A 512 30.21 19.07 6.23
N ALA A 513 29.58 18.73 5.10
CA ALA A 513 30.20 18.15 3.91
C ALA A 513 30.85 19.23 3.02
N PRO A 514 31.81 18.87 2.15
CA PRO A 514 32.43 19.82 1.23
C PRO A 514 31.41 20.51 0.29
N ASP A 515 31.72 21.76 -0.09
CA ASP A 515 30.91 22.60 -0.96
C ASP A 515 30.63 21.94 -2.33
N LEU A 516 29.53 21.22 -2.42
CA LEU A 516 28.98 20.71 -3.68
C LEU A 516 28.22 21.84 -4.38
N SER A 517 28.91 22.58 -5.24
CA SER A 517 28.26 23.54 -6.14
C SER A 517 27.94 22.87 -7.49
N ILE A 518 26.65 22.78 -7.81
CA ILE A 518 26.17 22.35 -9.12
C ILE A 518 25.70 23.60 -9.86
N SER A 519 26.31 23.92 -11.00
CA SER A 519 25.94 25.10 -11.77
C SER A 519 24.59 24.90 -12.49
N ALA A 520 23.83 25.98 -12.65
CA ALA A 520 22.59 25.99 -13.44
C ALA A 520 22.85 25.48 -14.87
N HIS A 521 23.99 25.84 -15.48
CA HIS A 521 24.39 25.32 -16.79
C HIS A 521 24.57 23.78 -16.77
N GLY A 522 25.21 23.23 -15.74
CA GLY A 522 25.35 21.78 -15.57
C GLY A 522 24.01 21.07 -15.45
N ILE A 523 23.04 21.67 -14.74
CA ILE A 523 21.67 21.16 -14.63
C ILE A 523 20.97 21.19 -16.00
N THR A 524 21.08 22.29 -16.74
CA THR A 524 20.50 22.43 -18.08
C THR A 524 21.06 21.39 -19.05
N VAL A 525 22.38 21.20 -19.09
CA VAL A 525 23.03 20.20 -19.94
C VAL A 525 22.60 18.79 -19.54
N GLY A 526 22.59 18.50 -18.23
CA GLY A 526 22.11 17.21 -17.72
C GLY A 526 20.66 16.93 -18.10
N ALA A 527 19.77 17.91 -17.97
CA ALA A 527 18.37 17.80 -18.36
C ALA A 527 18.22 17.52 -19.86
N TRP A 528 18.94 18.23 -20.73
CA TRP A 528 18.93 17.94 -22.17
C TRP A 528 19.43 16.54 -22.50
N ILE A 529 20.51 16.07 -21.87
CA ILE A 529 21.05 14.72 -22.06
C ILE A 529 19.99 13.67 -21.67
N VAL A 530 19.36 13.82 -20.50
CA VAL A 530 18.33 12.90 -20.02
C VAL A 530 17.10 12.92 -20.94
N LEU A 531 16.68 14.10 -21.41
CA LEU A 531 15.55 14.24 -22.31
C LEU A 531 15.82 13.58 -23.68
N ILE A 532 16.97 13.88 -24.30
CA ILE A 532 17.37 13.30 -25.59
C ILE A 532 17.52 11.78 -25.45
N GLY A 533 18.17 11.31 -24.38
CA GLY A 533 18.27 9.89 -24.06
C GLY A 533 16.91 9.22 -23.95
N GLY A 534 15.96 9.86 -23.25
CA GLY A 534 14.58 9.39 -23.12
C GLY A 534 13.82 9.30 -24.44
N LEU A 535 14.04 10.25 -25.36
CA LEU A 535 13.42 10.26 -26.69
C LEU A 535 13.98 9.14 -27.61
N ILE A 536 15.27 8.82 -27.47
CA ILE A 536 15.93 7.77 -28.28
C ILE A 536 15.67 6.37 -27.71
N ALA A 537 15.55 6.24 -26.38
CA ALA A 537 15.45 4.97 -25.69
C ALA A 537 14.38 4.01 -26.26
N PRO A 538 13.14 4.42 -26.60
CA PRO A 538 12.13 3.53 -27.17
C PRO A 538 12.58 2.82 -28.45
N LEU A 539 13.33 3.50 -29.32
CA LEU A 539 13.85 2.93 -30.57
C LEU A 539 14.91 1.87 -30.30
N VAL A 540 15.83 2.15 -29.37
CA VAL A 540 16.89 1.22 -28.95
C VAL A 540 16.28 0.01 -28.25
N SER A 541 15.37 0.23 -27.31
CA SER A 541 14.64 -0.80 -26.58
C SER A 541 13.83 -1.70 -27.50
N TYR A 542 13.18 -1.16 -28.53
CA TYR A 542 12.48 -1.97 -29.54
C TYR A 542 13.43 -2.91 -30.28
N ARG A 543 14.57 -2.39 -30.78
CA ARG A 543 15.56 -3.20 -31.49
C ARG A 543 16.12 -4.30 -30.61
N TYR A 544 16.48 -3.94 -29.36
CA TYR A 544 16.95 -4.89 -28.36
C TYR A 544 15.91 -5.99 -28.08
N ALA A 545 14.63 -5.64 -27.94
CA ALA A 545 13.58 -6.62 -27.70
C ALA A 545 13.39 -7.60 -28.87
N VAL A 546 13.52 -7.12 -30.10
CA VAL A 546 13.43 -7.96 -31.31
C VAL A 546 14.60 -8.94 -31.35
N GLU A 547 15.82 -8.44 -31.18
CA GLU A 547 17.02 -9.27 -31.18
C GLU A 547 16.99 -10.30 -30.05
N ARG A 548 16.60 -9.88 -28.83
CA ARG A 548 16.50 -10.77 -27.68
C ARG A 548 15.47 -11.89 -27.88
N PHE A 549 14.40 -11.64 -28.63
CA PHE A 549 13.43 -12.67 -28.98
C PHE A 549 13.99 -13.63 -30.03
N ASP A 550 14.63 -13.12 -31.08
CA ASP A 550 15.17 -13.94 -32.18
C ASP A 550 16.30 -14.87 -31.71
N TRP A 551 17.12 -14.42 -30.76
CA TRP A 551 18.24 -15.19 -30.19
C TRP A 551 17.91 -15.89 -28.87
N TYR A 552 16.63 -16.02 -28.52
CA TYR A 552 16.25 -16.64 -27.26
C TYR A 552 16.53 -18.15 -27.29
N ALA A 553 17.43 -18.62 -26.42
CA ALA A 553 17.71 -20.04 -26.23
C ALA A 553 16.98 -20.58 -24.99
N LEU A 554 16.42 -21.79 -25.10
CA LEU A 554 15.90 -22.54 -23.96
C LEU A 554 17.07 -23.24 -23.27
N GLU A 555 17.33 -22.89 -22.02
CA GLU A 555 18.29 -23.59 -21.13
C GLU A 555 17.58 -24.67 -20.32
#